data_AF-A0A0F8VNW9-F1
#
_entry.id   AF-A0A0F8VNW9-F1
#
_cell.length_a   1.000
_cell.length_b   1.000
_cell.length_c   1.000
_cell.angle_alpha   90.00
_cell.angle_beta   90.00
_cell.angle_gamma   90.00
#
_symmetry.space_group_name_H-M   'P 1'
#
loop_
_entity.id
_entity.type
_entity.pdbx_description
1 polymer ?
#
loop_
_entity_poly.entity_id
_entity_poly.type
_entity_poly.pdbx_seq_one_letter_code
_entity_poly.pdbx_strand_id
1 'polypeptide(L)'
;MSEEELLQRTFFLSVVPSSYLLGIIKNKKISTERLKTKYLEILGKEVKHPKTALENLAYYKLIHFFVRSNILTTEEEKELFFQFRDSSNPIFYLYKYKTQPFANIDEVNKEIQKAYKKVELDEFAEFILIENVEVKNISSTLRYKDFKIVNNVIHKEDILEFKFEFLEIIKYLDPNYIPRHVYSLKFGLFWIDIVNELVIIKCQSYRIVEAIINYLEKIFKTSFWKFNLHKSIVDKIFDFNEMVKISLASKKELDNSLLDSITIIDKKYPEKSKDPIYKFLLKYERKMGSYFTNIEGFVNKIKVSVAEIGKISLIGKNIKLDKCREWLITILLKLMKIQEKFLLSKDFKSYITSHDYITRTKLYNFIKNKKAQEKLYELIEKVISLKNHPELEAFEFLFPLNIAYNFQDYLISIANLNCNQEDCNATIRCPNEECDSNNFKTFRKFAENTLHIKCVECQTEILEDLELECLDDHKQNLSKDNAITFLFNLDFKMELNKIFDILEIGFKINNENEIFYINLTFKVNFYNMISVLLTKKYYFFATM
;
A
#
# COMPACT_ATOMS: atom_id res chain seq x y z
N MET A 1 -6.95 -44.26 20.82
CA MET A 1 -6.81 -43.21 19.79
C MET A 1 -7.40 -43.77 18.51
N SER A 2 -8.43 -43.09 17.98
CA SER A 2 -9.04 -43.47 16.71
C SER A 2 -8.07 -43.20 15.55
N GLU A 3 -8.33 -43.77 14.38
CA GLU A 3 -7.54 -43.50 13.17
C GLU A 3 -7.62 -42.02 12.76
N GLU A 4 -8.80 -41.43 12.87
CA GLU A 4 -9.05 -40.02 12.59
C GLU A 4 -8.25 -39.09 13.54
N GLU A 5 -8.26 -39.39 14.84
CA GLU A 5 -7.48 -38.65 15.84
C GLU A 5 -5.98 -38.77 15.56
N LEU A 6 -5.50 -39.96 15.20
CA LEU A 6 -4.09 -40.17 14.82
C LEU A 6 -3.70 -39.35 13.59
N LEU A 7 -4.54 -39.33 12.56
CA LEU A 7 -4.32 -38.56 11.32
C LEU A 7 -4.31 -37.07 11.60
N GLN A 8 -5.26 -36.58 12.40
CA GLN A 8 -5.37 -35.17 12.77
C GLN A 8 -4.12 -34.70 13.54
N ARG A 9 -3.70 -35.45 14.56
CA ARG A 9 -2.52 -35.12 15.37
C ARG A 9 -1.23 -35.20 14.56
N THR A 10 -1.13 -36.19 13.67
CA THR A 10 0.00 -36.29 12.72
C THR A 10 0.04 -35.08 11.78
N PHE A 11 -1.12 -34.65 11.28
CA PHE A 11 -1.24 -33.46 10.45
C PHE A 11 -0.78 -32.20 11.19
N PHE A 12 -1.19 -31.99 12.45
CA PHE A 12 -0.76 -30.85 13.25
C PHE A 12 0.76 -30.78 13.42
N LEU A 13 1.40 -31.93 13.68
CA LEU A 13 2.85 -31.98 13.84
C LEU A 13 3.63 -32.00 12.52
N SER A 14 2.98 -32.25 11.37
CA SER A 14 3.63 -32.33 10.06
C SER A 14 4.37 -31.06 9.64
N VAL A 15 3.97 -29.91 10.19
CA VAL A 15 4.58 -28.60 9.92
C VAL A 15 5.62 -28.20 10.98
N VAL A 16 5.75 -28.95 12.08
CA VAL A 16 6.58 -28.59 13.22
C VAL A 16 8.01 -29.10 13.02
N PRO A 17 9.02 -28.23 12.94
CA PRO A 17 10.38 -28.64 12.60
C PRO A 17 10.93 -29.74 13.52
N SER A 18 11.64 -30.73 12.95
CA SER A 18 12.22 -31.84 13.71
C SER A 18 13.09 -31.36 14.88
N SER A 19 13.89 -30.31 14.66
CA SER A 19 14.71 -29.70 15.71
C SER A 19 13.88 -29.14 16.87
N TYR A 20 12.68 -28.62 16.59
CA TYR A 20 11.77 -28.10 17.61
C TYR A 20 11.17 -29.25 18.42
N LEU A 21 10.69 -30.31 17.75
CA LEU A 21 10.19 -31.52 18.41
C LEU A 21 11.27 -32.12 19.34
N LEU A 22 12.50 -32.29 18.85
CA LEU A 22 13.61 -32.78 19.67
C LEU A 22 13.90 -31.86 20.87
N GLY A 23 13.75 -30.55 20.71
CA GLY A 23 13.81 -29.58 21.79
C GLY A 23 12.75 -29.79 22.87
N ILE A 24 11.51 -30.11 22.49
CA ILE A 24 10.42 -30.42 23.43
C ILE A 24 10.77 -31.62 24.31
N ILE A 25 11.31 -32.70 23.73
CA ILE A 25 11.74 -33.88 24.49
C ILE A 25 12.81 -33.50 25.53
N LYS A 26 13.76 -32.62 25.15
CA LYS A 26 14.80 -32.14 26.06
C LYS A 26 14.21 -31.30 27.20
N ASN A 27 13.26 -30.42 26.88
CA ASN A 27 12.66 -29.48 27.84
C ASN A 27 11.65 -30.14 28.80
N LYS A 28 10.82 -31.08 28.34
CA LYS A 28 9.85 -31.80 29.21
C LYS A 28 10.53 -32.80 30.19
N LYS A 29 11.87 -32.88 30.22
CA LYS A 29 12.67 -33.74 31.11
C LYS A 29 12.17 -35.19 31.19
N ILE A 30 11.73 -35.75 30.06
CA ILE A 30 11.25 -37.15 30.01
C ILE A 30 12.40 -38.08 30.39
N SER A 31 12.17 -39.01 31.32
CA SER A 31 13.19 -39.93 31.80
C SER A 31 13.71 -40.83 30.68
N THR A 32 15.00 -41.15 30.73
CA THR A 32 15.65 -42.00 29.71
C THR A 32 14.99 -43.36 29.61
N GLU A 33 14.64 -43.98 30.73
CA GLU A 33 13.97 -45.29 30.73
C GLU A 33 12.57 -45.23 30.09
N ARG A 34 11.77 -44.19 30.40
CA ARG A 34 10.46 -44.01 29.76
C ARG A 34 10.58 -43.83 28.24
N LEU A 35 11.62 -43.12 27.78
CA LEU A 35 11.89 -42.97 26.35
C LEU A 35 12.34 -44.30 25.70
N LYS A 36 13.17 -45.11 26.37
CA LYS A 36 13.57 -46.44 25.87
C LYS A 36 12.35 -47.34 25.70
N THR A 37 11.50 -47.43 26.73
CA THR A 37 10.27 -48.24 26.69
C THR A 37 9.37 -47.79 25.54
N LYS A 38 9.10 -46.48 25.41
CA LYS A 38 8.27 -45.96 24.32
C LYS A 38 8.89 -46.17 22.94
N TYR A 39 10.21 -46.09 22.82
CA TYR A 39 10.91 -46.30 21.56
C TYR A 39 10.78 -47.76 21.12
N LEU A 40 10.94 -48.71 22.05
CA LEU A 40 10.72 -50.13 21.79
C LEU A 40 9.25 -50.42 21.42
N GLU A 41 8.30 -49.90 22.20
CA GLU A 41 6.86 -50.11 21.96
C GLU A 41 6.40 -49.59 20.60
N ILE A 42 6.88 -48.41 20.18
CA ILE A 42 6.35 -47.72 18.99
C ILE A 42 7.14 -48.07 17.72
N LEU A 43 8.45 -48.28 17.84
CA LEU A 43 9.35 -48.48 16.69
C LEU A 43 9.95 -49.90 16.64
N GLY A 44 9.64 -50.75 17.61
CA GLY A 44 10.05 -52.16 17.63
C GLY A 44 11.56 -52.39 17.79
N LYS A 45 12.30 -51.40 18.32
CA LYS A 45 13.77 -51.45 18.39
C LYS A 45 14.30 -51.05 19.76
N GLU A 46 15.17 -51.86 20.33
CA GLU A 46 15.90 -51.49 21.55
C GLU A 46 17.00 -50.47 21.27
N VAL A 47 17.15 -49.50 22.18
CA VAL A 47 18.13 -48.43 22.06
C VAL A 47 18.81 -48.13 23.40
N LYS A 48 20.14 -48.02 23.39
CA LYS A 48 20.93 -47.63 24.57
C LYS A 48 20.76 -46.14 24.89
N HIS A 49 20.75 -45.29 23.86
CA HIS A 49 20.65 -43.84 23.96
C HIS A 49 19.42 -43.32 23.18
N PRO A 50 18.22 -43.30 23.80
CA PRO A 50 16.98 -43.00 23.08
C PRO A 50 16.94 -41.56 22.53
N LYS A 51 17.53 -40.58 23.23
CA LYS A 51 17.56 -39.18 22.73
C LYS A 51 18.34 -39.05 21.42
N THR A 52 19.54 -39.63 21.36
CA THR A 52 20.37 -39.67 20.14
C THR A 52 19.71 -40.51 19.04
N ALA A 53 19.01 -41.59 19.40
CA ALA A 53 18.24 -42.37 18.43
C ALA A 53 17.10 -41.56 17.80
N LEU A 54 16.38 -40.77 18.59
CA LEU A 54 15.31 -39.88 18.10
C LEU A 54 15.85 -38.78 17.18
N GLU A 55 17.04 -38.24 17.46
CA GLU A 55 17.71 -37.24 16.60
C GLU A 55 18.02 -37.78 15.19
N ASN A 56 18.22 -39.09 15.06
CA ASN A 56 18.53 -39.78 13.80
C ASN A 56 17.29 -40.37 13.10
N LEU A 57 16.08 -40.20 13.64
CA LEU A 57 14.87 -40.69 12.99
C LEU A 57 14.50 -39.85 11.77
N ALA A 58 13.98 -40.53 10.74
CA ALA A 58 13.24 -39.84 9.68
C ALA A 58 12.06 -39.06 10.29
N TYR A 59 11.79 -37.87 9.75
CA TYR A 59 10.84 -36.92 10.33
C TYR A 59 9.43 -37.49 10.57
N TYR A 60 8.90 -38.26 9.61
CA TYR A 60 7.60 -38.92 9.76
C TYR A 60 7.57 -39.94 10.92
N LYS A 61 8.69 -40.65 11.18
CA LYS A 61 8.81 -41.57 12.32
C LYS A 61 8.89 -40.83 13.64
N LEU A 62 9.53 -39.65 13.65
CA LEU A 62 9.56 -38.78 14.82
C LEU A 62 8.16 -38.26 15.15
N ILE A 63 7.39 -37.80 14.16
CA ILE A 63 5.99 -37.39 14.37
C ILE A 63 5.16 -38.56 14.91
N HIS A 64 5.26 -39.73 14.26
CA HIS A 64 4.55 -40.92 14.71
C HIS A 64 4.89 -41.28 16.17
N PHE A 65 6.17 -41.18 16.54
CA PHE A 65 6.62 -41.34 17.92
C PHE A 65 5.95 -40.33 18.85
N PHE A 66 5.92 -39.04 18.52
CA PHE A 66 5.28 -37.99 19.32
C PHE A 66 3.80 -38.26 19.58
N VAL A 67 3.05 -38.56 18.52
CA VAL A 67 1.59 -38.78 18.59
C VAL A 67 1.29 -40.04 19.41
N ARG A 68 1.99 -41.15 19.14
CA ARG A 68 1.77 -42.44 19.84
C ARG A 68 2.23 -42.43 21.30
N SER A 69 3.22 -41.60 21.64
CA SER A 69 3.72 -41.49 23.01
C SER A 69 2.98 -40.46 23.87
N ASN A 70 2.04 -39.70 23.28
CA ASN A 70 1.31 -38.61 23.93
C ASN A 70 2.24 -37.64 24.66
N ILE A 71 3.36 -37.26 24.03
CA ILE A 71 4.29 -36.27 24.59
C ILE A 71 3.64 -34.88 24.67
N LEU A 72 2.76 -34.59 23.71
CA LEU A 72 1.95 -33.38 23.64
C LEU A 72 0.47 -33.76 23.70
N THR A 73 -0.34 -32.84 24.23
CA THR A 73 -1.80 -32.83 24.12
C THR A 73 -2.22 -32.37 22.73
N THR A 74 -3.45 -32.69 22.30
CA THR A 74 -3.99 -32.28 21.00
C THR A 74 -4.02 -30.76 20.85
N GLU A 75 -4.31 -30.04 21.94
CA GLU A 75 -4.32 -28.58 22.01
C GLU A 75 -2.91 -27.99 21.83
N GLU A 76 -1.90 -28.55 22.50
CA GLU A 76 -0.50 -28.16 22.30
C GLU A 76 -0.07 -28.39 20.84
N GLU A 77 -0.42 -29.53 20.25
CA GLU A 77 -0.09 -29.85 18.85
C GLU A 77 -0.78 -28.88 17.88
N LYS A 78 -2.06 -28.57 18.12
CA LYS A 78 -2.83 -27.60 17.35
C LYS A 78 -2.22 -26.20 17.46
N GLU A 79 -1.77 -25.79 18.64
CA GLU A 79 -1.08 -24.51 18.82
C GLU A 79 0.23 -24.46 18.03
N LEU A 80 1.04 -25.53 18.09
CA LEU A 80 2.27 -25.64 17.31
C LEU A 80 1.99 -25.62 15.80
N PHE A 81 0.93 -26.27 15.35
CA PHE A 81 0.48 -26.19 13.95
C PHE A 81 0.24 -24.75 13.54
N PHE A 82 -0.51 -23.97 14.33
CA PHE A 82 -0.75 -22.55 14.04
C PHE A 82 0.55 -21.72 14.03
N GLN A 83 1.52 -22.05 14.88
CA GLN A 83 2.80 -21.33 14.96
C GLN A 83 3.74 -21.66 13.79
N PHE A 84 3.69 -22.88 13.25
CA PHE A 84 4.68 -23.38 12.30
C PHE A 84 4.18 -23.66 10.88
N ARG A 85 2.87 -23.81 10.65
CA ARG A 85 2.31 -24.12 9.31
C ARG A 85 2.71 -23.12 8.22
N ASP A 86 2.92 -21.88 8.63
CA ASP A 86 3.30 -20.76 7.76
C ASP A 86 4.72 -20.24 8.07
N SER A 87 5.53 -21.06 8.75
CA SER A 87 6.88 -20.69 9.18
C SER A 87 7.85 -20.47 8.02
N SER A 88 7.53 -21.00 6.83
CA SER A 88 8.27 -20.74 5.60
C SER A 88 7.77 -19.45 4.97
N ASN A 89 8.61 -18.42 4.96
CA ASN A 89 8.34 -17.16 4.28
C ASN A 89 7.01 -16.48 4.69
N PRO A 90 6.73 -16.26 5.99
CA PRO A 90 5.54 -15.51 6.38
C PRO A 90 5.59 -14.10 5.81
N ILE A 91 4.44 -13.67 5.27
CA ILE A 91 4.24 -12.37 4.62
C ILE A 91 3.27 -11.56 5.46
N PHE A 92 3.68 -10.34 5.81
CA PHE A 92 2.93 -9.38 6.58
C PHE A 92 2.66 -8.13 5.74
N TYR A 93 1.43 -7.66 5.77
CA TYR A 93 0.98 -6.42 5.17
C TYR A 93 0.60 -5.44 6.26
N LEU A 94 1.04 -4.20 6.10
CA LEU A 94 1.00 -3.18 7.14
C LEU A 94 0.00 -2.09 6.77
N TYR A 95 -0.97 -1.85 7.65
CA TYR A 95 -1.99 -0.82 7.50
C TYR A 95 -2.07 0.04 8.77
N LYS A 96 -2.38 1.32 8.59
CA LYS A 96 -2.89 2.21 9.62
C LYS A 96 -4.35 2.51 9.29
N TYR A 97 -5.14 2.79 10.30
CA TYR A 97 -6.47 3.33 10.14
C TYR A 97 -6.57 4.63 10.91
N LYS A 98 -7.50 5.49 10.50
CA LYS A 98 -7.75 6.71 11.25
C LYS A 98 -8.51 6.33 12.51
N THR A 99 -8.12 6.97 13.62
CA THR A 99 -8.69 6.85 14.96
C THR A 99 -10.14 6.37 14.94
N GLN A 100 -10.33 5.26 15.61
CA GLN A 100 -11.61 4.59 15.68
C GLN A 100 -12.54 5.25 16.71
N PRO A 101 -13.86 5.23 16.46
CA PRO A 101 -14.91 5.64 17.39
C PRO A 101 -15.16 4.64 18.54
N PHE A 102 -14.32 3.62 18.73
CA PHE A 102 -14.55 2.53 19.68
C PHE A 102 -13.82 2.79 20.99
N ALA A 103 -14.49 2.50 22.11
CA ALA A 103 -13.97 2.84 23.43
C ALA A 103 -12.95 1.82 23.96
N ASN A 104 -12.99 0.57 23.48
CA ASN A 104 -12.11 -0.52 23.96
C ASN A 104 -12.06 -1.74 22.99
N ILE A 105 -11.15 -2.67 23.30
CA ILE A 105 -10.91 -3.90 22.52
C ILE A 105 -12.08 -4.90 22.49
N ASP A 106 -12.92 -4.92 23.52
CA ASP A 106 -14.06 -5.83 23.57
C ASP A 106 -15.15 -5.43 22.58
N GLU A 107 -15.35 -4.14 22.36
CA GLU A 107 -16.26 -3.62 21.32
C GLU A 107 -15.80 -4.02 19.93
N VAL A 108 -14.50 -3.84 19.64
CA VAL A 108 -13.89 -4.25 18.37
C VAL A 108 -14.10 -5.75 18.13
N ASN A 109 -13.84 -6.57 19.15
CA ASN A 109 -14.05 -8.02 19.06
C ASN A 109 -15.52 -8.37 18.78
N LYS A 110 -16.46 -7.76 19.51
CA LYS A 110 -17.90 -8.00 19.32
C LYS A 110 -18.38 -7.62 17.93
N GLU A 111 -17.98 -6.46 17.41
CA GLU A 111 -18.41 -6.00 16.08
C GLU A 111 -17.88 -6.90 14.97
N ILE A 112 -16.59 -7.27 15.00
CA ILE A 112 -16.04 -8.23 14.04
C ILE A 112 -16.79 -9.55 14.13
N GLN A 113 -16.98 -10.09 15.35
CA GLN A 113 -17.62 -11.38 15.57
C GLN A 113 -19.09 -11.41 15.12
N LYS A 114 -19.80 -10.29 15.22
CA LYS A 114 -21.17 -10.15 14.73
C LYS A 114 -21.22 -10.07 13.22
N ALA A 115 -20.32 -9.27 12.63
CA ALA A 115 -20.31 -9.02 11.20
C ALA A 115 -19.94 -10.29 10.41
N TYR A 116 -18.86 -11.01 10.76
CA TYR A 116 -18.38 -12.14 9.94
C TYR A 116 -19.38 -13.29 9.78
N LYS A 117 -20.29 -13.48 10.75
CA LYS A 117 -21.32 -14.55 10.70
C LYS A 117 -22.32 -14.36 9.56
N LYS A 118 -22.31 -13.20 8.91
CA LYS A 118 -23.27 -12.80 7.87
C LYS A 118 -22.65 -12.69 6.48
N VAL A 119 -21.40 -13.14 6.29
CA VAL A 119 -20.69 -12.95 5.01
C VAL A 119 -19.98 -14.20 4.50
N GLU A 120 -19.85 -14.28 3.17
CA GLU A 120 -19.03 -15.26 2.44
C GLU A 120 -18.03 -14.56 1.50
N LEU A 121 -17.07 -15.30 0.93
CA LEU A 121 -16.15 -14.80 -0.11
C LEU A 121 -16.64 -15.19 -1.50
N ASP A 122 -16.63 -14.23 -2.43
CA ASP A 122 -16.91 -14.47 -3.85
C ASP A 122 -15.66 -14.84 -4.68
N GLU A 123 -15.82 -14.92 -6.01
CA GLU A 123 -14.74 -15.27 -6.96
C GLU A 123 -13.63 -14.20 -7.09
N PHE A 124 -13.93 -12.95 -6.72
CA PHE A 124 -13.00 -11.82 -6.72
C PHE A 124 -12.33 -11.61 -5.37
N ALA A 125 -12.67 -12.45 -4.38
CA ALA A 125 -12.31 -12.28 -2.97
C ALA A 125 -13.02 -11.09 -2.31
N GLU A 126 -14.26 -10.77 -2.66
CA GLU A 126 -15.06 -9.79 -1.94
C GLU A 126 -15.98 -10.47 -0.92
N PHE A 127 -16.20 -9.81 0.21
CA PHE A 127 -17.16 -10.26 1.22
C PHE A 127 -18.60 -9.88 0.82
N ILE A 128 -19.45 -10.88 0.62
CA ILE A 128 -20.85 -10.73 0.23
C ILE A 128 -21.79 -11.07 1.38
N LEU A 129 -22.91 -10.32 1.53
CA LEU A 129 -23.90 -10.55 2.58
C LEU A 129 -24.75 -11.80 2.27
N ILE A 130 -24.88 -12.70 3.25
CA ILE A 130 -25.66 -13.94 3.14
C ILE A 130 -27.17 -13.66 2.96
N GLU A 131 -27.66 -12.51 3.45
CA GLU A 131 -29.07 -12.09 3.36
C GLU A 131 -29.56 -11.92 1.89
N ASN A 132 -28.65 -11.82 0.91
CA ASN A 132 -28.96 -11.66 -0.52
C ASN A 132 -28.66 -12.89 -1.39
N VAL A 133 -28.21 -14.00 -0.81
CA VAL A 133 -28.04 -15.25 -1.55
C VAL A 133 -29.37 -15.98 -1.53
N GLU A 134 -30.30 -15.59 -2.41
CA GLU A 134 -31.07 -16.64 -3.08
C GLU A 134 -30.01 -17.61 -3.58
N VAL A 135 -30.10 -18.88 -3.19
CA VAL A 135 -29.25 -19.96 -3.70
C VAL A 135 -29.56 -20.11 -5.19
N LYS A 136 -29.21 -19.11 -6.00
CA LYS A 136 -29.02 -19.27 -7.43
C LYS A 136 -27.96 -20.35 -7.51
N ASN A 137 -28.26 -21.40 -8.25
CA ASN A 137 -27.30 -22.44 -8.59
C ASN A 137 -25.99 -21.77 -9.04
N ILE A 138 -25.02 -21.60 -8.13
CA ILE A 138 -23.69 -21.08 -8.45
C ILE A 138 -23.00 -22.25 -9.14
N SER A 139 -23.25 -22.36 -10.44
CA SER A 139 -22.59 -23.32 -11.33
C SER A 139 -21.15 -22.91 -11.65
N SER A 140 -20.71 -21.73 -11.20
CA SER A 140 -19.34 -21.23 -11.38
C SER A 140 -18.45 -21.68 -10.23
N THR A 141 -17.27 -22.18 -10.57
CA THR A 141 -16.30 -22.64 -9.59
C THR A 141 -15.64 -21.42 -8.94
N LEU A 142 -16.05 -21.08 -7.71
CA LEU A 142 -15.49 -19.92 -7.01
C LEU A 142 -14.01 -20.14 -6.70
N ARG A 143 -13.19 -19.11 -6.98
CA ARG A 143 -11.75 -19.12 -6.70
C ARG A 143 -11.46 -19.26 -5.20
N TYR A 144 -12.28 -18.62 -4.39
CA TYR A 144 -12.22 -18.62 -2.93
C TYR A 144 -13.58 -18.99 -2.36
N LYS A 145 -13.62 -19.65 -1.20
CA LYS A 145 -14.86 -19.88 -0.44
C LYS A 145 -14.57 -20.22 1.03
N ASP A 146 -15.63 -20.35 1.83
CA ASP A 146 -15.60 -20.85 3.20
C ASP A 146 -14.65 -20.06 4.13
N PHE A 147 -14.63 -18.73 4.02
CA PHE A 147 -13.87 -17.90 4.95
C PHE A 147 -14.43 -18.01 6.36
N LYS A 148 -13.58 -18.34 7.33
CA LYS A 148 -13.98 -18.50 8.73
C LYS A 148 -12.95 -17.89 9.66
N ILE A 149 -13.42 -17.16 10.67
CA ILE A 149 -12.61 -16.81 11.84
C ILE A 149 -12.61 -18.03 12.76
N VAL A 150 -11.43 -18.62 12.97
CA VAL A 150 -11.25 -19.89 13.69
C VAL A 150 -11.05 -19.64 15.18
N ASN A 151 -10.32 -18.58 15.51
CA ASN A 151 -9.99 -18.22 16.88
C ASN A 151 -9.65 -16.74 16.96
N ASN A 152 -9.88 -16.13 18.11
CA ASN A 152 -9.44 -14.79 18.44
C ASN A 152 -8.77 -14.79 19.81
N VAL A 153 -7.67 -14.05 19.94
CA VAL A 153 -6.89 -13.98 21.17
C VAL A 153 -6.62 -12.52 21.48
N ILE A 154 -6.95 -12.10 22.70
CA ILE A 154 -6.54 -10.80 23.23
C ILE A 154 -5.11 -10.97 23.77
N HIS A 155 -4.18 -10.20 23.22
CA HIS A 155 -2.80 -10.08 23.70
C HIS A 155 -2.65 -8.82 24.56
N LYS A 156 -1.47 -8.60 25.16
CA LYS A 156 -1.18 -7.51 26.11
C LYS A 156 -1.88 -6.19 25.75
N GLU A 157 -2.57 -5.67 26.76
CA GLU A 157 -3.27 -4.38 26.95
C GLU A 157 -4.22 -3.88 25.86
N ASP A 158 -3.98 -3.97 24.54
CA ASP A 158 -4.93 -3.44 23.53
C ASP A 158 -4.77 -4.04 22.11
N ILE A 159 -4.23 -5.26 22.01
CA ILE A 159 -4.02 -5.95 20.72
C ILE A 159 -4.91 -7.18 20.58
N LEU A 160 -5.73 -7.19 19.53
CA LEU A 160 -6.63 -8.29 19.19
C LEU A 160 -6.10 -9.07 17.98
N GLU A 161 -5.85 -10.37 18.16
CA GLU A 161 -5.49 -11.28 17.08
C GLU A 161 -6.69 -12.08 16.61
N PHE A 162 -6.95 -12.11 15.30
CA PHE A 162 -7.89 -13.01 14.66
C PHE A 162 -7.17 -13.98 13.76
N LYS A 163 -7.39 -15.28 13.96
CA LYS A 163 -6.93 -16.35 13.06
C LYS A 163 -8.07 -16.72 12.13
N PHE A 164 -7.78 -16.82 10.84
CA PHE A 164 -8.78 -17.18 9.85
C PHE A 164 -8.29 -18.28 8.91
N GLU A 165 -9.25 -18.95 8.29
CA GLU A 165 -9.04 -19.95 7.26
C GLU A 165 -9.99 -19.71 6.09
N PHE A 166 -9.59 -20.17 4.90
CA PHE A 166 -10.40 -20.10 3.68
C PHE A 166 -9.93 -21.18 2.70
N LEU A 167 -10.78 -21.54 1.75
CA LEU A 167 -10.43 -22.48 0.69
C LEU A 167 -10.03 -21.73 -0.58
N GLU A 168 -8.89 -22.08 -1.17
CA GLU A 168 -8.44 -21.57 -2.47
C GLU A 168 -8.38 -22.69 -3.50
N ILE A 169 -8.90 -22.42 -4.69
CA ILE A 169 -8.86 -23.37 -5.81
C ILE A 169 -7.43 -23.63 -6.28
N ILE A 170 -7.07 -24.90 -6.44
CA ILE A 170 -5.89 -25.38 -7.16
C ILE A 170 -6.39 -26.13 -8.38
N LYS A 171 -6.04 -25.63 -9.56
CA LYS A 171 -6.35 -26.28 -10.83
C LYS A 171 -5.25 -27.29 -11.17
N TYR A 172 -5.63 -28.45 -11.69
CA TYR A 172 -4.65 -29.39 -12.24
C TYR A 172 -4.05 -28.83 -13.53
N LEU A 173 -2.82 -29.27 -13.84
CA LEU A 173 -2.14 -28.88 -15.08
C LEU A 173 -2.88 -29.40 -16.31
N ASP A 174 -3.45 -30.61 -16.21
CA ASP A 174 -4.31 -31.18 -17.25
C ASP A 174 -5.75 -30.64 -17.09
N PRO A 175 -6.25 -29.83 -18.04
CA PRO A 175 -7.61 -29.29 -17.98
C PRO A 175 -8.70 -30.36 -18.15
N ASN A 176 -8.35 -31.56 -18.62
CA ASN A 176 -9.27 -32.68 -18.82
C ASN A 176 -9.34 -33.64 -17.62
N TYR A 177 -8.48 -33.47 -16.62
CA TYR A 177 -8.50 -34.29 -15.41
C TYR A 177 -9.80 -34.05 -14.62
N ILE A 178 -10.42 -35.12 -14.11
CA ILE A 178 -11.63 -35.06 -13.29
C ILE A 178 -11.28 -35.55 -11.88
N PRO A 179 -11.38 -34.70 -10.83
CA PRO A 179 -11.92 -33.34 -10.85
C PRO A 179 -10.96 -32.31 -11.45
N ARG A 180 -11.49 -31.28 -12.14
CA ARG A 180 -10.68 -30.21 -12.78
C ARG A 180 -9.87 -29.35 -11.81
N HIS A 181 -10.24 -29.39 -10.53
CA HIS A 181 -9.63 -28.63 -9.46
C HIS A 181 -9.85 -29.31 -8.11
N VAL A 182 -9.07 -28.90 -7.12
CA VAL A 182 -9.29 -29.19 -5.70
C VAL A 182 -9.23 -27.89 -4.90
N TYR A 183 -9.81 -27.91 -3.71
CA TYR A 183 -9.65 -26.81 -2.77
C TYR A 183 -8.50 -27.09 -1.81
N SER A 184 -7.61 -26.11 -1.67
CA SER A 184 -6.56 -26.11 -0.66
C SER A 184 -6.97 -25.20 0.48
N LEU A 185 -6.97 -25.75 1.69
CA LEU A 185 -7.15 -24.97 2.90
C LEU A 185 -5.96 -24.03 3.09
N LYS A 186 -6.27 -22.74 3.12
CA LYS A 186 -5.34 -21.64 3.36
C LYS A 186 -5.65 -20.99 4.70
N PHE A 187 -4.65 -20.33 5.24
CA PHE A 187 -4.76 -19.70 6.53
C PHE A 187 -4.07 -18.35 6.60
N GLY A 188 -4.58 -17.51 7.48
CA GLY A 188 -3.96 -16.26 7.83
C GLY A 188 -4.29 -15.85 9.25
N LEU A 189 -3.78 -14.67 9.60
CA LEU A 189 -4.18 -13.97 10.81
C LEU A 189 -4.11 -12.48 10.55
N PHE A 190 -4.81 -11.70 11.37
CA PHE A 190 -4.57 -10.27 11.45
C PHE A 190 -4.60 -9.79 12.89
N TRP A 191 -3.79 -8.77 13.17
CA TRP A 191 -3.72 -8.07 14.45
C TRP A 191 -4.35 -6.70 14.29
N ILE A 192 -5.16 -6.30 15.26
CA ILE A 192 -5.66 -4.94 15.41
C ILE A 192 -5.08 -4.41 16.71
N ASP A 193 -4.30 -3.34 16.61
CA ASP A 193 -3.79 -2.57 17.73
C ASP A 193 -4.61 -1.28 17.82
N ILE A 194 -5.33 -1.13 18.92
CA ILE A 194 -6.26 0.00 19.11
C ILE A 194 -5.52 1.25 19.55
N VAL A 195 -4.54 1.09 20.45
CA VAL A 195 -3.75 2.22 20.99
C VAL A 195 -2.94 2.90 19.89
N ASN A 196 -2.33 2.11 19.00
CA ASN A 196 -1.46 2.64 17.96
C ASN A 196 -2.16 2.78 16.60
N GLU A 197 -3.44 2.40 16.49
CA GLU A 197 -4.24 2.46 15.27
C GLU A 197 -3.68 1.64 14.10
N LEU A 198 -3.12 0.46 14.41
CA LEU A 198 -2.42 -0.38 13.45
C LEU A 198 -3.18 -1.65 13.13
N VAL A 199 -3.07 -2.09 11.87
CA VAL A 199 -3.49 -3.43 11.45
C VAL A 199 -2.36 -4.13 10.71
N ILE A 200 -2.01 -5.34 11.17
CA ILE A 200 -1.05 -6.22 10.50
C ILE A 200 -1.80 -7.44 10.00
N ILE A 201 -1.75 -7.71 8.70
CA ILE A 201 -2.36 -8.90 8.11
C ILE A 201 -1.27 -9.86 7.64
N LYS A 202 -1.25 -11.06 8.20
CA LYS A 202 -0.46 -12.18 7.68
C LYS A 202 -1.31 -13.00 6.71
N CYS A 203 -0.96 -12.96 5.44
CA CYS A 203 -1.61 -13.79 4.40
C CYS A 203 -0.67 -13.92 3.21
N GLN A 204 -0.74 -15.04 2.47
CA GLN A 204 0.04 -15.21 1.24
C GLN A 204 -0.63 -14.51 0.04
N SER A 205 -1.96 -14.39 0.05
CA SER A 205 -2.73 -13.78 -1.03
C SER A 205 -3.03 -12.32 -0.73
N TYR A 206 -2.48 -11.40 -1.53
CA TYR A 206 -2.77 -9.97 -1.43
C TYR A 206 -4.25 -9.65 -1.67
N ARG A 207 -4.95 -10.41 -2.52
CA ARG A 207 -6.39 -10.21 -2.77
C ARG A 207 -7.22 -10.42 -1.52
N ILE A 208 -6.89 -11.45 -0.74
CA ILE A 208 -7.55 -11.73 0.55
C ILE A 208 -7.20 -10.65 1.58
N VAL A 209 -6.01 -10.07 1.52
CA VAL A 209 -5.63 -8.95 2.40
C VAL A 209 -6.51 -7.74 2.10
N GLU A 210 -6.63 -7.33 0.84
CA GLU A 210 -7.50 -6.21 0.45
C GLU A 210 -8.98 -6.50 0.76
N ALA A 211 -9.44 -7.75 0.58
CA ALA A 211 -10.76 -8.18 1.00
C ALA A 211 -11.03 -7.91 2.48
N ILE A 212 -10.10 -8.31 3.34
CA ILE A 212 -10.19 -8.12 4.79
C ILE A 212 -10.19 -6.62 5.08
N ILE A 213 -9.32 -5.83 4.47
CA ILE A 213 -9.26 -4.37 4.70
C ILE A 213 -10.57 -3.70 4.29
N ASN A 214 -11.08 -3.95 3.09
CA ASN A 214 -12.35 -3.40 2.62
C ASN A 214 -13.52 -3.81 3.53
N TYR A 215 -13.44 -5.00 4.13
CA TYR A 215 -14.44 -5.47 5.08
C TYR A 215 -14.33 -4.76 6.43
N LEU A 216 -13.12 -4.59 6.96
CA LEU A 216 -12.87 -3.81 8.17
C LEU A 216 -13.28 -2.34 8.01
N GLU A 217 -13.04 -1.73 6.85
CA GLU A 217 -13.51 -0.38 6.51
C GLU A 217 -15.03 -0.25 6.67
N LYS A 218 -15.79 -1.25 6.18
CA LYS A 218 -17.26 -1.27 6.29
C LYS A 218 -17.72 -1.46 7.73
N ILE A 219 -17.12 -2.39 8.48
CA ILE A 219 -17.49 -2.66 9.88
C ILE A 219 -17.25 -1.43 10.73
N PHE A 220 -16.08 -0.82 10.59
CA PHE A 220 -15.62 0.24 11.47
C PHE A 220 -15.98 1.65 10.99
N LYS A 221 -16.50 1.78 9.76
CA LYS A 221 -16.80 3.06 9.12
C LYS A 221 -15.61 4.03 9.17
N THR A 222 -14.40 3.48 9.06
CA THR A 222 -13.14 4.24 9.03
C THR A 222 -12.35 3.84 7.80
N SER A 223 -11.44 4.71 7.36
CA SER A 223 -10.55 4.44 6.24
C SER A 223 -9.30 3.70 6.73
N PHE A 224 -8.87 2.72 5.95
CA PHE A 224 -7.60 2.03 6.14
C PHE A 224 -6.64 2.41 5.01
N TRP A 225 -5.39 2.63 5.34
CA TRP A 225 -4.35 2.88 4.36
C TRP A 225 -3.12 2.07 4.68
N LYS A 226 -2.44 1.68 3.61
CA LYS A 226 -1.21 0.94 3.68
C LYS A 226 -0.04 1.88 3.98
N PHE A 227 0.91 1.37 4.75
CA PHE A 227 2.22 1.99 4.88
C PHE A 227 3.07 1.68 3.64
N ASN A 228 3.40 2.69 2.85
CA ASN A 228 4.38 2.52 1.77
C ASN A 228 5.80 2.60 2.34
N LEU A 229 6.54 1.51 2.21
CA LEU A 229 7.89 1.32 2.75
C LEU A 229 8.95 1.78 1.73
N HIS A 230 8.93 3.06 1.39
CA HIS A 230 9.89 3.66 0.47
C HIS A 230 11.32 3.65 1.02
N LYS A 231 12.30 3.86 0.15
CA LYS A 231 13.72 3.97 0.50
C LYS A 231 13.98 4.87 1.72
N SER A 232 13.40 6.07 1.76
CA SER A 232 13.57 7.04 2.85
C SER A 232 13.12 6.56 4.23
N ILE A 233 12.25 5.54 4.27
CA ILE A 233 11.73 4.93 5.48
C ILE A 233 12.51 3.66 5.83
N VAL A 234 12.66 2.76 4.85
CA VAL A 234 13.32 1.46 5.07
C VAL A 234 14.76 1.64 5.50
N ASP A 235 15.49 2.59 4.90
CA ASP A 235 16.90 2.81 5.22
C ASP A 235 17.09 3.41 6.64
N LYS A 236 16.02 3.93 7.26
CA LYS A 236 16.02 4.36 8.68
C LYS A 236 15.71 3.21 9.66
N ILE A 237 15.20 2.08 9.16
CA ILE A 237 14.77 0.93 9.98
C ILE A 237 15.74 -0.24 9.84
N PHE A 238 16.14 -0.52 8.61
CA PHE A 238 17.02 -1.62 8.27
C PHE A 238 18.38 -1.05 7.88
N ASP A 239 19.43 -1.61 8.47
CA ASP A 239 20.80 -1.22 8.15
C ASP A 239 21.11 -1.55 6.70
N PHE A 240 21.47 -0.53 5.91
CA PHE A 240 21.87 -0.69 4.53
C PHE A 240 23.07 -1.64 4.37
N ASN A 241 23.98 -1.69 5.34
CA ASN A 241 25.15 -2.60 5.32
C ASN A 241 24.77 -4.07 5.48
N GLU A 242 23.57 -4.36 6.00
CA GLU A 242 23.05 -5.72 6.15
C GLU A 242 22.25 -6.17 4.92
N MET A 243 22.21 -5.36 3.85
CA MET A 243 21.50 -5.67 2.61
C MET A 243 22.20 -6.81 1.85
N VAL A 244 21.41 -7.79 1.43
CA VAL A 244 21.89 -8.97 0.70
C VAL A 244 21.23 -9.19 -0.65
N LYS A 245 20.12 -8.49 -0.89
CA LYS A 245 19.43 -8.49 -2.18
C LYS A 245 18.75 -7.15 -2.36
N ILE A 246 18.81 -6.62 -3.56
CA ILE A 246 18.03 -5.46 -3.97
C ILE A 246 17.40 -5.73 -5.33
N SER A 247 16.13 -5.35 -5.48
CA SER A 247 15.43 -5.34 -6.76
C SER A 247 15.09 -3.91 -7.11
N LEU A 248 15.49 -3.50 -8.30
CA LEU A 248 15.40 -2.18 -8.87
C LEU A 248 14.51 -2.22 -10.12
N ALA A 249 13.74 -1.17 -10.37
CA ALA A 249 12.96 -0.97 -11.59
C ALA A 249 13.44 0.29 -12.32
N SER A 250 13.45 0.27 -13.64
CA SER A 250 13.92 1.44 -14.40
C SER A 250 12.93 2.60 -14.32
N LYS A 251 13.49 3.81 -14.34
CA LYS A 251 12.78 5.02 -14.71
C LYS A 251 12.80 5.14 -16.24
N LYS A 252 12.07 4.28 -16.96
CA LYS A 252 12.07 4.27 -18.43
C LYS A 252 11.79 5.65 -19.06
N GLU A 253 11.08 6.50 -18.33
CA GLU A 253 10.80 7.88 -18.69
C GLU A 253 12.06 8.75 -18.89
N LEU A 254 13.19 8.37 -18.30
CA LEU A 254 14.48 9.05 -18.47
C LEU A 254 15.31 8.48 -19.61
N ASP A 255 15.16 7.18 -19.92
CA ASP A 255 16.03 6.46 -20.84
C ASP A 255 15.39 5.11 -21.23
N ASN A 256 14.90 5.03 -22.48
CA ASN A 256 14.25 3.83 -23.02
C ASN A 256 15.21 2.64 -23.23
N SER A 257 16.53 2.86 -23.13
CA SER A 257 17.53 1.79 -23.26
C SER A 257 17.73 0.99 -21.97
N LEU A 258 17.15 1.44 -20.84
CA LEU A 258 17.28 0.76 -19.55
C LEU A 258 16.47 -0.53 -19.50
N LEU A 259 17.03 -1.53 -18.82
CA LEU A 259 16.31 -2.77 -18.50
C LEU A 259 15.10 -2.47 -17.62
N ASP A 260 14.01 -3.22 -17.78
CA ASP A 260 12.78 -3.04 -16.98
C ASP A 260 13.04 -3.18 -15.48
N SER A 261 13.87 -4.17 -15.11
CA SER A 261 14.26 -4.40 -13.74
C SER A 261 15.65 -5.03 -13.63
N ILE A 262 16.32 -4.76 -12.51
CA ILE A 262 17.60 -5.35 -12.15
C ILE A 262 17.47 -5.93 -10.75
N THR A 263 17.92 -7.17 -10.57
CA THR A 263 18.05 -7.77 -9.23
C THR A 263 19.51 -8.08 -8.95
N ILE A 264 20.03 -7.52 -7.87
CA ILE A 264 21.41 -7.72 -7.42
C ILE A 264 21.37 -8.55 -6.14
N ILE A 265 22.12 -9.64 -6.10
CA ILE A 265 22.28 -10.51 -4.93
C ILE A 265 23.76 -10.50 -4.56
N ASP A 266 24.16 -9.53 -3.73
CA ASP A 266 25.54 -9.39 -3.28
C ASP A 266 25.56 -8.79 -1.88
N LYS A 267 26.21 -9.47 -0.93
CA LYS A 267 26.36 -8.98 0.46
C LYS A 267 27.28 -7.75 0.55
N LYS A 268 28.17 -7.56 -0.43
CA LYS A 268 29.05 -6.38 -0.53
C LYS A 268 28.44 -5.28 -1.39
N TYR A 269 27.17 -5.41 -1.82
CA TYR A 269 26.49 -4.38 -2.57
C TYR A 269 26.56 -2.99 -1.92
N PRO A 270 26.40 -2.83 -0.59
CA PRO A 270 26.49 -1.52 0.05
C PRO A 270 27.82 -0.81 -0.17
N GLU A 271 28.93 -1.56 -0.14
CA GLU A 271 30.27 -1.04 -0.40
C GLU A 271 30.48 -0.78 -1.90
N LYS A 272 30.17 -1.77 -2.74
CA LYS A 272 30.36 -1.70 -4.20
C LYS A 272 29.52 -0.61 -4.84
N SER A 273 28.30 -0.36 -4.35
CA SER A 273 27.41 0.66 -4.90
C SER A 273 27.97 2.08 -4.82
N LYS A 274 29.02 2.31 -4.01
CA LYS A 274 29.75 3.58 -3.92
C LYS A 274 30.76 3.78 -5.05
N ASP A 275 31.17 2.70 -5.74
CA ASP A 275 32.09 2.76 -6.86
C ASP A 275 31.42 3.47 -8.06
N PRO A 276 32.10 4.44 -8.71
CA PRO A 276 31.59 5.14 -9.89
C PRO A 276 31.03 4.24 -11.00
N ILE A 277 31.54 3.01 -11.15
CA ILE A 277 31.08 2.04 -12.16
C ILE A 277 29.59 1.70 -11.96
N TYR A 278 29.07 1.77 -10.74
CA TYR A 278 27.68 1.48 -10.43
C TYR A 278 26.76 2.71 -10.46
N LYS A 279 27.25 3.90 -10.85
CA LYS A 279 26.42 5.12 -10.94
C LYS A 279 25.20 4.95 -11.83
N PHE A 280 25.23 4.07 -12.85
CA PHE A 280 24.08 3.81 -13.69
C PHE A 280 22.86 3.28 -12.91
N LEU A 281 23.07 2.64 -11.74
CA LEU A 281 21.99 2.17 -10.86
C LEU A 281 21.16 3.33 -10.29
N LEU A 282 21.69 4.56 -10.26
CA LEU A 282 20.93 5.76 -9.86
C LEU A 282 19.77 6.09 -10.82
N LYS A 283 19.81 5.57 -12.05
CA LYS A 283 18.71 5.66 -13.02
C LYS A 283 17.54 4.71 -12.69
N TYR A 284 17.67 3.88 -11.66
CA TYR A 284 16.66 2.92 -11.24
C TYR A 284 16.10 3.26 -9.86
N GLU A 285 14.86 2.86 -9.61
CA GLU A 285 14.22 2.96 -8.30
C GLU A 285 14.18 1.63 -7.59
N ARG A 286 14.37 1.65 -6.28
CA ARG A 286 14.22 0.45 -5.46
C ARG A 286 12.75 0.03 -5.42
N LYS A 287 12.49 -1.27 -5.64
CA LYS A 287 11.18 -1.89 -5.43
C LYS A 287 11.16 -2.82 -4.23
N MET A 288 12.30 -3.45 -3.93
CA MET A 288 12.44 -4.37 -2.81
C MET A 288 13.88 -4.41 -2.33
N GLY A 289 14.07 -4.50 -1.01
CA GLY A 289 15.35 -4.80 -0.37
C GLY A 289 15.21 -6.04 0.52
N SER A 290 16.25 -6.87 0.60
CA SER A 290 16.36 -7.90 1.62
C SER A 290 17.57 -7.67 2.50
N TYR A 291 17.38 -7.79 3.81
CA TYR A 291 18.34 -7.45 4.85
C TYR A 291 18.49 -8.59 5.83
N PHE A 292 19.65 -8.76 6.45
CA PHE A 292 19.75 -9.57 7.66
C PHE A 292 19.43 -8.72 8.89
N THR A 293 18.58 -9.24 9.77
CA THR A 293 18.14 -8.49 10.95
C THR A 293 18.09 -9.39 12.18
N ASN A 294 18.44 -8.83 13.32
CA ASN A 294 18.26 -9.47 14.62
C ASN A 294 16.79 -9.34 15.01
N ILE A 295 16.10 -10.46 15.13
CA ILE A 295 14.72 -10.53 15.63
C ILE A 295 14.78 -11.17 17.00
N GLU A 296 14.19 -10.51 18.00
CA GLU A 296 14.14 -11.03 19.36
C GLU A 296 13.52 -12.44 19.38
N GLY A 297 14.08 -13.31 20.21
CA GLY A 297 13.65 -14.71 20.28
C GLY A 297 14.29 -15.63 19.22
N PHE A 298 15.09 -15.12 18.28
CA PHE A 298 15.88 -15.92 17.35
C PHE A 298 17.38 -15.82 17.62
N VAL A 299 18.06 -16.96 17.54
CA VAL A 299 19.52 -17.06 17.80
C VAL A 299 20.34 -16.45 16.67
N ASN A 300 19.87 -16.58 15.43
CA ASN A 300 20.55 -16.10 14.24
C ASN A 300 19.76 -14.96 13.60
N LYS A 301 20.46 -14.08 12.88
CA LYS A 301 19.84 -13.07 12.02
C LYS A 301 18.87 -13.73 11.04
N ILE A 302 17.66 -13.18 10.96
CA ILE A 302 16.66 -13.57 9.97
C ILE A 302 16.78 -12.66 8.76
N LYS A 303 16.66 -13.24 7.57
CA LYS A 303 16.57 -12.44 6.35
C LYS A 303 15.17 -11.84 6.26
N VAL A 304 15.06 -10.52 6.22
CA VAL A 304 13.79 -9.79 6.07
C VAL A 304 13.77 -9.17 4.69
N SER A 305 12.73 -9.45 3.91
CA SER A 305 12.48 -8.82 2.62
C SER A 305 11.39 -7.77 2.76
N VAL A 306 11.68 -6.56 2.33
CA VAL A 306 10.76 -5.42 2.40
C VAL A 306 10.50 -4.95 0.99
N ALA A 307 9.25 -5.02 0.55
CA ALA A 307 8.80 -4.42 -0.70
C ALA A 307 8.13 -3.08 -0.39
N GLU A 308 8.34 -2.09 -1.26
CA GLU A 308 7.89 -0.71 -1.00
C GLU A 308 6.36 -0.58 -0.91
N ILE A 309 5.63 -1.58 -1.41
CA ILE A 309 4.18 -1.72 -1.26
C ILE A 309 3.75 -2.17 0.14
N GLY A 310 4.42 -1.78 1.22
CA GLY A 310 3.98 -2.13 2.59
C GLY A 310 4.00 -3.61 2.95
N LYS A 311 4.85 -4.38 2.27
CA LYS A 311 4.94 -5.83 2.44
C LYS A 311 6.28 -6.20 3.07
N ILE A 312 6.24 -6.85 4.24
CA ILE A 312 7.39 -7.43 4.91
C ILE A 312 7.28 -8.95 4.83
N SER A 313 8.36 -9.63 4.45
CA SER A 313 8.43 -11.08 4.37
C SER A 313 9.65 -11.59 5.12
N LEU A 314 9.46 -12.51 6.05
CA LEU A 314 10.58 -13.10 6.80
C LEU A 314 11.04 -14.36 6.09
N ILE A 315 12.26 -14.40 5.61
CA ILE A 315 12.82 -15.51 4.86
C ILE A 315 13.64 -16.38 5.80
N GLY A 316 13.18 -17.60 6.03
CA GLY A 316 13.83 -18.56 6.90
C GLY A 316 13.03 -19.85 7.02
N LYS A 317 13.66 -20.89 7.55
CA LYS A 317 12.98 -22.11 8.00
C LYS A 317 12.65 -21.94 9.49
N ASN A 318 11.49 -22.41 9.92
CA ASN A 318 11.15 -22.57 11.35
C ASN A 318 10.89 -21.26 12.10
N ILE A 319 10.35 -20.24 11.42
CA ILE A 319 9.93 -18.99 12.05
C ILE A 319 8.67 -19.23 12.89
N LYS A 320 8.78 -19.06 14.21
CA LYS A 320 7.64 -19.11 15.13
C LYS A 320 6.96 -17.74 15.10
N LEU A 321 5.71 -17.68 14.65
CA LEU A 321 5.02 -16.41 14.38
C LEU A 321 4.86 -15.50 15.61
N ASP A 322 4.66 -16.09 16.79
CA ASP A 322 4.52 -15.35 18.06
C ASP A 322 5.79 -14.55 18.40
N LYS A 323 6.98 -15.10 18.12
CA LYS A 323 8.26 -14.42 18.32
C LYS A 323 8.45 -13.22 17.40
N CYS A 324 7.75 -13.19 16.27
CA CYS A 324 7.84 -12.08 15.33
C CYS A 324 6.86 -10.95 15.66
N ARG A 325 5.89 -11.17 16.55
CA ARG A 325 4.84 -10.20 16.87
C ARG A 325 5.41 -8.93 17.48
N GLU A 326 6.11 -9.04 18.59
CA GLU A 326 6.72 -7.89 19.29
C GLU A 326 7.70 -7.13 18.38
N TRP A 327 8.47 -7.87 17.57
CA TRP A 327 9.36 -7.28 16.58
C TRP A 327 8.59 -6.51 15.50
N LEU A 328 7.51 -7.07 14.94
CA LEU A 328 6.68 -6.38 13.93
C LEU A 328 6.00 -5.14 14.49
N ILE A 329 5.46 -5.20 15.71
CA ILE A 329 4.89 -4.04 16.41
C ILE A 329 5.96 -2.98 16.60
N THR A 330 7.15 -3.37 17.09
CA THR A 330 8.29 -2.45 17.26
C THR A 330 8.69 -1.78 15.93
N ILE A 331 8.67 -2.52 14.82
CA ILE A 331 8.95 -1.98 13.48
C ILE A 331 7.87 -0.97 13.07
N LEU A 332 6.58 -1.26 13.30
CA LEU A 332 5.50 -0.32 13.01
C LEU A 332 5.56 0.94 13.86
N LEU A 333 5.83 0.83 15.16
CA LEU A 333 5.99 2.00 16.02
C LEU A 333 7.16 2.88 15.56
N LYS A 334 8.25 2.27 15.06
CA LYS A 334 9.34 3.02 14.43
C LYS A 334 8.90 3.68 13.12
N LEU A 335 8.08 3.00 12.31
CA LEU A 335 7.52 3.54 11.07
C LEU A 335 6.67 4.78 11.33
N MET A 336 5.76 4.71 12.30
CA MET A 336 4.92 5.84 12.70
C MET A 336 5.77 7.04 13.16
N LYS A 337 6.74 6.81 14.04
CA LYS A 337 7.68 7.86 14.48
C LYS A 337 8.46 8.49 13.32
N ILE A 338 8.81 7.71 12.30
CA ILE A 338 9.47 8.24 11.09
C ILE A 338 8.49 9.11 10.29
N GLN A 339 7.24 8.69 10.14
CA GLN A 339 6.21 9.46 9.46
C GLN A 339 5.88 10.77 10.18
N GLU A 340 5.67 10.73 11.49
CA GLU A 340 5.46 11.93 12.33
C GLU A 340 6.60 12.93 12.13
N LYS A 341 7.85 12.44 12.09
CA LYS A 341 9.01 13.29 11.82
C LYS A 341 8.96 13.96 10.45
N PHE A 342 8.44 13.30 9.40
CA PHE A 342 8.29 13.95 8.10
C PHE A 342 7.32 15.13 8.16
N LEU A 343 6.21 14.99 8.90
CA LEU A 343 5.26 16.07 9.10
C LEU A 343 5.90 17.23 9.88
N LEU A 344 6.59 16.93 11.00
CA LEU A 344 7.28 17.92 11.82
C LEU A 344 8.41 18.64 11.07
N SER A 345 9.15 17.92 10.22
CA SER A 345 10.22 18.49 9.40
C SER A 345 9.72 19.13 8.10
N LYS A 346 8.40 19.18 7.88
CA LYS A 346 7.77 19.70 6.65
C LYS A 346 8.21 18.97 5.37
N ASP A 347 8.65 17.72 5.48
CA ASP A 347 8.91 16.83 4.33
C ASP A 347 7.58 16.19 3.88
N PHE A 348 6.70 17.05 3.35
CA PHE A 348 5.35 16.64 2.96
C PHE A 348 5.37 15.60 1.84
N LYS A 349 6.34 15.67 0.93
CA LYS A 349 6.50 14.66 -0.12
C LYS A 349 6.68 13.26 0.44
N SER A 350 7.64 13.08 1.35
CA SER A 350 7.87 11.76 1.99
C SER A 350 6.67 11.34 2.84
N TYR A 351 6.02 12.30 3.52
CA TYR A 351 4.84 12.02 4.33
C TYR A 351 3.67 11.50 3.48
N ILE A 352 3.30 12.23 2.43
CA ILE A 352 2.19 11.88 1.53
C ILE A 352 2.46 10.54 0.85
N THR A 353 3.65 10.35 0.29
CA THR A 353 3.99 9.11 -0.44
C THR A 353 4.06 7.89 0.45
N SER A 354 4.31 8.06 1.76
CA SER A 354 4.27 6.96 2.73
C SER A 354 2.86 6.40 3.00
N HIS A 355 1.82 7.02 2.44
CA HIS A 355 0.43 6.58 2.52
C HIS A 355 -0.06 6.15 1.13
N ASP A 356 -0.73 5.00 1.04
CA ASP A 356 -1.44 4.64 -0.20
C ASP A 356 -2.83 5.27 -0.33
N TYR A 357 -3.29 6.03 0.68
CA TYR A 357 -4.66 6.55 0.74
C TYR A 357 -5.06 7.31 -0.52
N ILE A 358 -4.18 8.18 -1.05
CA ILE A 358 -4.47 8.94 -2.27
C ILE A 358 -4.82 8.01 -3.43
N THR A 359 -4.11 6.90 -3.61
CA THR A 359 -4.39 5.92 -4.68
C THR A 359 -5.77 5.26 -4.57
N ARG A 360 -6.37 5.29 -3.37
CA ARG A 360 -7.69 4.71 -3.09
C ARG A 360 -8.82 5.73 -3.29
N THR A 361 -8.50 7.01 -3.47
CA THR A 361 -9.51 8.07 -3.61
C THR A 361 -10.24 8.02 -4.95
N LYS A 362 -11.48 8.52 -4.99
CA LYS A 362 -12.22 8.71 -6.24
C LYS A 362 -11.48 9.63 -7.20
N LEU A 363 -10.86 10.67 -6.67
CA LEU A 363 -10.02 11.62 -7.39
C LEU A 363 -8.88 10.92 -8.15
N TYR A 364 -8.10 10.06 -7.50
CA TYR A 364 -7.01 9.32 -8.15
C TYR A 364 -7.52 8.34 -9.22
N ASN A 365 -8.60 7.61 -8.93
CA ASN A 365 -9.19 6.65 -9.86
C ASN A 365 -9.79 7.32 -11.11
N PHE A 366 -10.27 8.56 -10.96
CA PHE A 366 -10.76 9.37 -12.07
C PHE A 366 -9.62 9.78 -13.03
N ILE A 367 -8.46 10.11 -12.49
CA ILE A 367 -7.26 10.49 -13.26
C ILE A 367 -6.61 9.23 -13.83
N LYS A 368 -6.87 8.90 -15.10
CA LYS A 368 -6.41 7.63 -15.72
C LYS A 368 -4.95 7.64 -16.16
N ASN A 369 -4.33 8.81 -16.34
CA ASN A 369 -2.96 8.93 -16.83
C ASN A 369 -1.96 8.87 -15.67
N LYS A 370 -0.95 7.98 -15.75
CA LYS A 370 0.08 7.81 -14.70
C LYS A 370 0.87 9.09 -14.40
N LYS A 371 1.23 9.89 -15.41
CA LYS A 371 1.92 11.17 -15.20
C LYS A 371 1.01 12.18 -14.50
N ALA A 372 -0.28 12.19 -14.83
CA ALA A 372 -1.26 13.04 -14.16
C ALA A 372 -1.50 12.60 -12.71
N GLN A 373 -1.50 11.29 -12.44
CA GLN A 373 -1.56 10.74 -11.08
C GLN A 373 -0.34 11.15 -10.25
N GLU A 374 0.87 11.10 -10.81
CA GLU A 374 2.07 11.62 -10.14
C GLU A 374 1.98 13.12 -9.87
N LYS A 375 1.42 13.88 -10.82
CA LYS A 375 1.17 15.33 -10.65
C LYS A 375 0.13 15.64 -9.59
N LEU A 376 -0.83 14.75 -9.33
CA LEU A 376 -1.76 14.90 -8.21
C LEU A 376 -1.02 14.91 -6.86
N TYR A 377 -0.04 14.02 -6.68
CA TYR A 377 0.78 13.99 -5.46
C TYR A 377 1.54 15.30 -5.25
N GLU A 378 2.18 15.80 -6.30
CA GLU A 378 2.89 17.08 -6.26
C GLU A 378 1.92 18.25 -5.99
N LEU A 379 0.73 18.25 -6.59
CA LEU A 379 -0.27 19.28 -6.35
C LEU A 379 -0.72 19.32 -4.89
N ILE A 380 -1.01 18.14 -4.30
CA ILE A 380 -1.37 18.00 -2.89
C ILE A 380 -0.24 18.53 -2.00
N GLU A 381 1.01 18.17 -2.29
CA GLU A 381 2.20 18.65 -1.58
C GLU A 381 2.30 20.19 -1.61
N LYS A 382 2.08 20.80 -2.76
CA LYS A 382 2.14 22.26 -2.94
C LYS A 382 1.02 22.98 -2.21
N VAL A 383 -0.21 22.45 -2.24
CA VAL A 383 -1.34 23.00 -1.48
C VAL A 383 -1.07 22.93 0.03
N ILE A 384 -0.58 21.79 0.53
CA ILE A 384 -0.19 21.63 1.94
C ILE A 384 0.91 22.64 2.31
N SER A 385 1.90 22.81 1.44
CA SER A 385 2.99 23.76 1.64
C SER A 385 2.48 25.21 1.72
N LEU A 386 1.59 25.64 0.82
CA LEU A 386 0.95 26.98 0.85
C LEU A 386 0.14 27.21 2.13
N LYS A 387 -0.60 26.20 2.58
CA LYS A 387 -1.38 26.30 3.82
C LYS A 387 -0.50 26.38 5.06
N ASN A 388 0.64 25.70 5.03
CA ASN A 388 1.60 25.67 6.13
C ASN A 388 2.54 26.90 6.17
N HIS A 389 2.58 27.67 5.09
CA HIS A 389 3.36 28.89 4.94
C HIS A 389 2.47 30.03 4.41
N PRO A 390 1.61 30.62 5.27
CA PRO A 390 0.66 31.66 4.85
C PRO A 390 1.32 32.90 4.23
N GLU A 391 2.61 33.12 4.52
CA GLU A 391 3.44 34.18 3.93
C GLU A 391 3.78 33.94 2.46
N LEU A 392 3.71 32.69 1.98
CA LEU A 392 3.94 32.34 0.60
C LEU A 392 2.63 32.42 -0.18
N GLU A 393 2.55 33.38 -1.10
CA GLU A 393 1.37 33.52 -1.97
C GLU A 393 1.36 32.47 -3.10
N ALA A 394 2.54 31.97 -3.51
CA ALA A 394 2.69 31.12 -4.68
C ALA A 394 3.82 30.08 -4.58
N PHE A 395 3.68 28.97 -5.33
CA PHE A 395 4.78 28.05 -5.65
C PHE A 395 4.85 27.74 -7.14
N GLU A 396 6.06 27.50 -7.62
CA GLU A 396 6.27 26.89 -8.92
C GLU A 396 5.79 25.43 -8.94
N PHE A 397 5.02 25.08 -9.97
CA PHE A 397 4.30 23.83 -10.13
C PHE A 397 4.02 23.50 -11.62
N LEU A 398 4.96 22.83 -12.31
CA LEU A 398 4.80 22.50 -13.73
C LEU A 398 3.53 21.67 -14.02
N PHE A 399 2.58 22.26 -14.76
CA PHE A 399 1.25 21.68 -15.03
C PHE A 399 0.80 21.93 -16.50
N PRO A 400 1.35 21.19 -17.46
CA PRO A 400 1.07 21.40 -18.89
C PRO A 400 -0.39 21.02 -19.25
N LEU A 401 -0.90 21.58 -20.35
CA LEU A 401 -2.31 21.43 -20.75
C LEU A 401 -2.77 19.97 -20.93
N ASN A 402 -1.91 19.10 -21.46
CA ASN A 402 -2.21 17.67 -21.60
C ASN A 402 -2.36 16.95 -20.25
N ILE A 403 -1.70 17.43 -19.19
CA ILE A 403 -1.90 16.97 -17.82
C ILE A 403 -3.18 17.59 -17.25
N ALA A 404 -3.34 18.91 -17.39
CA ALA A 404 -4.51 19.65 -16.89
C ALA A 404 -5.84 19.09 -17.42
N TYR A 405 -5.86 18.62 -18.67
CA TYR A 405 -7.00 17.92 -19.27
C TYR A 405 -7.51 16.73 -18.42
N ASN A 406 -6.63 16.02 -17.70
CA ASN A 406 -7.02 14.90 -16.84
C ASN A 406 -7.72 15.35 -15.54
N PHE A 407 -7.63 16.63 -15.19
CA PHE A 407 -8.24 17.23 -13.99
C PHE A 407 -9.48 18.07 -14.32
N GLN A 408 -9.95 18.05 -15.57
CA GLN A 408 -11.00 18.94 -16.10
C GLN A 408 -12.37 18.90 -15.39
N ASP A 409 -12.68 17.85 -14.63
CA ASP A 409 -13.92 17.77 -13.84
C ASP A 409 -13.74 18.30 -12.40
N TYR A 410 -12.49 18.58 -12.02
CA TYR A 410 -12.06 19.12 -10.73
C TYR A 410 -11.52 20.55 -10.84
N LEU A 411 -11.23 21.01 -12.06
CA LEU A 411 -10.72 22.35 -12.34
C LEU A 411 -11.68 23.10 -13.25
N ILE A 412 -11.89 24.39 -12.95
CA ILE A 412 -12.57 25.34 -13.83
C ILE A 412 -11.49 26.01 -14.66
N SER A 413 -11.47 25.74 -15.96
CA SER A 413 -10.56 26.38 -16.90
C SER A 413 -11.14 27.71 -17.39
N ILE A 414 -10.38 28.78 -17.22
CA ILE A 414 -10.73 30.14 -17.62
C ILE A 414 -9.72 30.60 -18.65
N ALA A 415 -10.19 31.04 -19.81
CA ALA A 415 -9.32 31.67 -20.79
C ALA A 415 -8.88 33.03 -20.24
N ASN A 416 -7.58 33.23 -20.10
CA ASN A 416 -6.96 34.45 -19.61
C ASN A 416 -6.01 34.97 -20.68
N LEU A 417 -6.58 35.68 -21.65
CA LEU A 417 -5.88 36.21 -22.80
C LEU A 417 -5.63 37.71 -22.61
N ASN A 418 -4.57 38.04 -21.88
CA ASN A 418 -4.12 39.42 -21.71
C ASN A 418 -2.82 39.65 -22.48
N CYS A 419 -2.55 40.92 -22.79
CA CYS A 419 -1.26 41.35 -23.29
C CYS A 419 -0.16 41.00 -22.26
N ASN A 420 1.00 40.57 -22.78
CA ASN A 420 2.18 40.20 -22.00
C ASN A 420 3.30 41.25 -22.09
N GLN A 421 3.08 42.37 -22.80
CA GLN A 421 4.02 43.47 -22.85
C GLN A 421 4.10 44.19 -21.49
N GLU A 422 5.28 44.73 -21.17
CA GLU A 422 5.46 45.54 -19.95
C GLU A 422 4.44 46.68 -19.91
N ASP A 423 3.79 46.84 -18.76
CA ASP A 423 2.74 47.84 -18.48
C ASP A 423 1.43 47.72 -19.28
N CYS A 424 1.24 46.71 -20.12
CA CYS A 424 -0.03 46.45 -20.81
C CYS A 424 -0.71 45.17 -20.29
N ASN A 425 -1.89 45.32 -19.67
CA ASN A 425 -2.75 44.21 -19.24
C ASN A 425 -4.06 44.13 -20.05
N ALA A 426 -4.09 44.76 -21.22
CA ALA A 426 -5.29 44.80 -22.06
C ALA A 426 -5.66 43.40 -22.58
N THR A 427 -6.96 43.14 -22.69
CA THR A 427 -7.48 41.88 -23.23
C THR A 427 -7.13 41.74 -24.72
N ILE A 428 -7.00 40.51 -25.17
CA ILE A 428 -6.75 40.20 -26.58
C ILE A 428 -8.03 40.27 -27.42
N ARG A 429 -7.93 40.78 -28.65
CA ARG A 429 -9.02 40.79 -29.64
C ARG A 429 -9.11 39.45 -30.35
N CYS A 430 -10.33 39.07 -30.77
CA CYS A 430 -10.54 37.89 -31.58
C CYS A 430 -9.77 38.02 -32.91
N PRO A 431 -9.04 36.98 -33.37
CA PRO A 431 -8.27 37.04 -34.62
C PRO A 431 -9.12 36.97 -35.89
N ASN A 432 -10.43 36.74 -35.76
CA ASN A 432 -11.34 36.82 -36.90
C ASN A 432 -11.70 38.29 -37.14
N GLU A 433 -11.29 38.83 -38.29
CA GLU A 433 -11.53 40.23 -38.69
C GLU A 433 -13.02 40.61 -38.71
N GLU A 434 -13.93 39.64 -38.84
CA GLU A 434 -15.38 39.86 -38.79
C GLU A 434 -15.97 39.82 -37.35
N CYS A 435 -15.13 39.79 -36.31
CA CYS A 435 -15.56 39.63 -34.92
C CYS A 435 -14.75 40.51 -33.96
N ASP A 436 -15.40 41.49 -33.34
CA ASP A 436 -14.80 42.40 -32.36
C ASP A 436 -14.79 41.87 -30.91
N SER A 437 -15.11 40.60 -30.71
CA SER A 437 -15.19 40.01 -29.36
C SER A 437 -13.83 39.88 -28.71
N ASN A 438 -13.80 40.10 -27.39
CA ASN A 438 -12.68 39.80 -26.50
C ASN A 438 -13.03 38.71 -25.48
N ASN A 439 -14.17 38.05 -25.66
CA ASN A 439 -14.66 36.99 -24.78
C ASN A 439 -14.26 35.63 -25.33
N PHE A 440 -13.51 34.87 -24.52
CA PHE A 440 -13.03 33.55 -24.89
C PHE A 440 -13.47 32.50 -23.90
N LYS A 441 -13.65 31.28 -24.38
CA LYS A 441 -13.93 30.10 -23.56
C LYS A 441 -12.99 28.97 -23.91
N THR A 442 -12.62 28.21 -22.88
CA THR A 442 -11.87 26.97 -23.06
C THR A 442 -12.81 25.84 -23.46
N PHE A 443 -12.37 24.94 -24.31
CA PHE A 443 -13.12 23.74 -24.68
C PHE A 443 -12.20 22.52 -24.85
N ARG A 444 -12.82 21.34 -24.80
CA ARG A 444 -12.13 20.05 -24.85
C ARG A 444 -12.00 19.58 -26.29
N LYS A 445 -10.79 19.18 -26.69
CA LYS A 445 -10.56 18.52 -27.97
C LYS A 445 -10.14 17.07 -27.73
N PHE A 446 -11.13 16.18 -27.73
CA PHE A 446 -10.97 14.77 -27.33
C PHE A 446 -9.93 14.01 -28.16
N ALA A 447 -9.80 14.32 -29.45
CA ALA A 447 -8.84 13.67 -30.34
C ALA A 447 -7.37 13.91 -29.91
N GLU A 448 -7.10 15.05 -29.27
CA GLU A 448 -5.76 15.49 -28.89
C GLU A 448 -5.51 15.35 -27.38
N ASN A 449 -6.53 15.01 -26.59
CA ASN A 449 -6.47 14.98 -25.12
C ASN A 449 -5.90 16.27 -24.52
N THR A 450 -6.33 17.42 -25.05
CA THR A 450 -5.86 18.74 -24.63
C THR A 450 -7.00 19.75 -24.61
N LEU A 451 -6.72 20.92 -24.03
CA LEU A 451 -7.64 22.05 -23.94
C LEU A 451 -7.27 23.09 -25.00
N HIS A 452 -8.30 23.68 -25.62
CA HIS A 452 -8.18 24.73 -26.61
C HIS A 452 -9.02 25.93 -26.21
N ILE A 453 -8.75 27.08 -26.81
CA ILE A 453 -9.47 28.33 -26.56
C ILE A 453 -10.19 28.71 -27.84
N LYS A 454 -11.43 29.20 -27.71
CA LYS A 454 -12.18 29.79 -28.82
C LYS A 454 -12.94 31.03 -28.41
N CYS A 455 -13.19 31.89 -29.38
CA CYS A 455 -14.07 33.03 -29.22
C CYS A 455 -15.49 32.56 -28.86
N VAL A 456 -16.12 33.25 -27.90
CA VAL A 456 -17.49 32.95 -27.47
C VAL A 456 -18.49 33.27 -28.57
N GLU A 457 -18.25 34.32 -29.35
CA GLU A 457 -19.17 34.82 -30.37
C GLU A 457 -19.01 34.07 -31.71
N CYS A 458 -17.86 34.21 -32.38
CA CYS A 458 -17.65 33.63 -33.71
C CYS A 458 -17.14 32.18 -33.72
N GLN A 459 -16.88 31.59 -32.54
CA GLN A 459 -16.32 30.23 -32.38
C GLN A 459 -14.93 29.99 -32.98
N THR A 460 -14.23 31.03 -33.48
CA THR A 460 -12.85 30.90 -33.98
C THR A 460 -11.91 30.36 -32.91
N GLU A 461 -11.20 29.27 -33.23
CA GLU A 461 -10.21 28.63 -32.36
C GLU A 461 -8.89 29.39 -32.40
N ILE A 462 -8.28 29.59 -31.23
CA ILE A 462 -6.98 30.23 -31.09
C ILE A 462 -5.90 29.14 -31.19
N LEU A 463 -5.13 29.19 -32.27
CA LEU A 463 -3.97 28.34 -32.55
C LEU A 463 -2.68 28.93 -31.96
N GLU A 464 -1.67 28.08 -31.77
CA GLU A 464 -0.42 28.38 -31.03
C GLU A 464 0.53 29.33 -31.78
N ASP A 465 0.39 29.41 -33.11
CA ASP A 465 1.23 30.23 -33.99
C ASP A 465 0.52 31.51 -34.49
N LEU A 466 -0.64 31.86 -33.92
CA LEU A 466 -1.33 33.10 -34.30
C LEU A 466 -0.69 34.29 -33.57
N GLU A 467 -0.29 35.28 -34.36
CA GLU A 467 -0.03 36.63 -33.85
C GLU A 467 -1.37 37.25 -33.45
N LEU A 468 -1.52 37.59 -32.18
CA LEU A 468 -2.72 38.19 -31.62
C LEU A 468 -2.47 39.65 -31.25
N GLU A 469 -3.49 40.47 -31.39
CA GLU A 469 -3.46 41.90 -31.09
C GLU A 469 -4.32 42.21 -29.87
N CYS A 470 -3.82 43.03 -28.94
CA CYS A 470 -4.59 43.47 -27.78
C CYS A 470 -5.43 44.72 -28.09
N LEU A 471 -6.28 45.14 -27.13
CA LEU A 471 -7.07 46.36 -27.27
C LEU A 471 -6.22 47.64 -27.44
N ASP A 472 -4.95 47.63 -27.03
CA ASP A 472 -3.98 48.72 -27.18
C ASP A 472 -3.07 48.54 -28.42
N ASP A 473 -3.45 47.66 -29.36
CA ASP A 473 -2.76 47.40 -30.63
C ASP A 473 -1.32 46.83 -30.48
N HIS A 474 -1.00 46.25 -29.31
CA HIS A 474 0.23 45.47 -29.14
C HIS A 474 0.07 44.08 -29.75
N LYS A 475 1.05 43.70 -30.57
CA LYS A 475 1.15 42.37 -31.18
C LYS A 475 1.96 41.42 -30.33
N GLN A 476 1.45 40.20 -30.15
CA GLN A 476 2.13 39.15 -29.39
C GLN A 476 1.82 37.77 -29.95
N ASN A 477 2.79 36.85 -29.84
CA ASN A 477 2.56 35.43 -30.06
C ASN A 477 2.04 34.79 -28.78
N LEU A 478 0.93 34.06 -28.90
CA LEU A 478 0.31 33.42 -27.76
C LEU A 478 0.93 32.05 -27.49
N SER A 479 1.49 31.86 -26.29
CA SER A 479 1.67 30.50 -25.76
C SER A 479 0.35 30.02 -25.19
N LYS A 480 -0.23 28.94 -25.75
CA LYS A 480 -1.48 28.32 -25.25
C LYS A 480 -1.41 27.97 -23.77
N ASP A 481 -0.24 27.55 -23.29
CA ASP A 481 -0.01 27.27 -21.88
C ASP A 481 -0.31 28.54 -21.05
N ASN A 482 0.14 29.73 -21.44
CA ASN A 482 -0.07 30.97 -20.67
C ASN A 482 -1.50 31.53 -20.72
N ALA A 483 -2.34 30.97 -21.59
CA ALA A 483 -3.64 31.54 -21.91
C ALA A 483 -4.79 30.94 -21.09
N ILE A 484 -4.51 29.99 -20.19
CA ILE A 484 -5.52 29.31 -19.37
C ILE A 484 -5.14 29.38 -17.90
N THR A 485 -6.05 29.90 -17.07
CA THR A 485 -5.99 29.80 -15.62
C THR A 485 -6.93 28.68 -15.15
N PHE A 486 -6.46 27.85 -14.21
CA PHE A 486 -7.26 26.76 -13.65
C PHE A 486 -7.64 27.05 -12.21
N LEU A 487 -8.92 27.26 -11.94
CA LEU A 487 -9.44 27.40 -10.57
C LEU A 487 -9.84 26.03 -10.00
N PHE A 488 -9.60 25.81 -8.71
CA PHE A 488 -10.09 24.60 -8.06
C PHE A 488 -11.59 24.72 -7.82
N ASN A 489 -12.38 23.78 -8.34
CA ASN A 489 -13.81 23.75 -8.06
C ASN A 489 -14.10 23.24 -6.64
N LEU A 490 -15.37 23.34 -6.22
CA LEU A 490 -15.80 22.94 -4.88
C LEU A 490 -15.54 21.46 -4.61
N ASP A 491 -15.88 20.57 -5.56
CA ASP A 491 -15.70 19.12 -5.42
C ASP A 491 -14.23 18.76 -5.19
N PHE A 492 -13.32 19.44 -5.90
CA PHE A 492 -11.89 19.22 -5.75
C PHE A 492 -11.38 19.65 -4.38
N LYS A 493 -11.79 20.83 -3.89
CA LYS A 493 -11.46 21.29 -2.54
C LYS A 493 -12.01 20.32 -1.48
N MET A 494 -13.22 19.79 -1.68
CA MET A 494 -13.82 18.79 -0.79
C MET A 494 -13.03 17.47 -0.76
N GLU A 495 -12.61 16.95 -1.92
CA GLU A 495 -11.76 15.76 -1.99
C GLU A 495 -10.38 16.00 -1.36
N LEU A 496 -9.77 17.17 -1.58
CA LEU A 496 -8.51 17.55 -0.91
C LEU A 496 -8.68 17.63 0.61
N ASN A 497 -9.77 18.21 1.11
CA ASN A 497 -10.08 18.25 2.54
C ASN A 497 -10.26 16.86 3.14
N LYS A 498 -10.88 15.92 2.43
CA LYS A 498 -10.95 14.52 2.87
C LYS A 498 -9.57 13.88 2.95
N ILE A 499 -8.69 14.17 1.98
CA ILE A 499 -7.30 13.71 2.01
C ILE A 499 -6.57 14.30 3.22
N PHE A 500 -6.69 15.61 3.46
CA PHE A 500 -6.05 16.27 4.60
C PHE A 500 -6.55 15.74 5.93
N ASP A 501 -7.85 15.48 6.04
CA ASP A 501 -8.45 14.87 7.22
C ASP A 501 -7.89 13.48 7.51
N ILE A 502 -7.78 12.62 6.48
CA ILE A 502 -7.26 11.25 6.66
C ILE A 502 -5.76 11.25 6.94
N LEU A 503 -5.02 12.14 6.29
CA LEU A 503 -3.60 12.33 6.52
C LEU A 503 -3.31 13.19 7.77
N GLU A 504 -4.31 13.47 8.62
CA GLU A 504 -4.16 14.22 9.88
C GLU A 504 -3.40 15.55 9.72
N ILE A 505 -3.53 16.18 8.55
CA ILE A 505 -2.96 17.49 8.27
C ILE A 505 -3.78 18.50 9.08
N GLY A 506 -3.14 19.21 10.00
CA GLY A 506 -3.78 20.07 11.00
C GLY A 506 -4.52 21.31 10.48
N PHE A 507 -4.90 21.35 9.20
CA PHE A 507 -5.65 22.44 8.58
C PHE A 507 -6.55 21.94 7.45
N LYS A 508 -7.54 22.77 7.10
CA LYS A 508 -8.46 22.55 5.98
C LYS A 508 -8.45 23.73 5.02
N ILE A 509 -8.80 23.46 3.77
CA ILE A 509 -9.16 24.47 2.77
C ILE A 509 -10.54 25.01 3.15
N ASN A 510 -10.65 26.33 3.32
CA ASN A 510 -11.96 26.95 3.45
C ASN A 510 -12.59 27.05 2.06
N ASN A 511 -13.65 26.27 1.82
CA ASN A 511 -14.27 26.17 0.51
C ASN A 511 -14.83 27.50 -0.02
N GLU A 512 -15.29 28.37 0.89
CA GLU A 512 -15.93 29.65 0.59
C GLU A 512 -14.91 30.78 0.44
N ASN A 513 -13.92 30.85 1.34
CA ASN A 513 -13.06 32.02 1.46
C ASN A 513 -11.66 31.87 0.83
N GLU A 514 -11.24 30.64 0.53
CA GLU A 514 -9.92 30.37 -0.07
C GLU A 514 -10.06 29.96 -1.54
N ILE A 515 -9.38 30.69 -2.43
CA ILE A 515 -9.25 30.32 -3.83
C ILE A 515 -7.84 29.80 -4.09
N PHE A 516 -7.77 28.57 -4.59
CA PHE A 516 -6.57 27.99 -5.16
C PHE A 516 -6.69 28.00 -6.66
N TYR A 517 -5.65 28.46 -7.34
CA TYR A 517 -5.60 28.45 -8.79
C TYR A 517 -4.19 28.21 -9.30
N ILE A 518 -4.11 27.62 -10.49
CA ILE A 518 -2.88 27.42 -11.23
C ILE A 518 -2.87 28.45 -12.36
N ASN A 519 -1.88 29.34 -12.34
CA ASN A 519 -1.66 30.33 -13.38
C ASN A 519 -0.30 30.09 -14.05
N LEU A 520 -0.22 30.35 -15.34
CA LEU A 520 0.99 30.18 -16.14
C LEU A 520 1.61 31.57 -16.33
N THR A 521 2.67 31.89 -15.58
CA THR A 521 3.33 33.21 -15.62
C THR A 521 4.77 33.07 -16.09
N PHE A 522 5.15 33.79 -17.15
CA PHE A 522 6.55 33.99 -17.52
C PHE A 522 7.21 34.99 -16.57
N LYS A 523 8.34 34.59 -15.96
CA LYS A 523 9.41 35.56 -15.64
C LYS A 523 10.59 35.25 -16.56
N VAL A 524 10.84 36.17 -17.48
CA VAL A 524 11.97 36.11 -18.43
C VAL A 524 13.27 36.29 -17.65
N ASN A 525 14.11 35.24 -17.61
CA ASN A 525 15.52 35.34 -18.04
C ASN A 525 16.23 33.97 -17.99
N PHE A 526 16.77 33.59 -19.15
CA PHE A 526 17.70 32.49 -19.46
C PHE A 526 17.18 31.04 -19.38
N TYR A 527 17.05 30.45 -20.58
CA TYR A 527 16.83 29.03 -20.93
C TYR A 527 15.52 28.37 -20.47
N ASN A 528 14.54 28.31 -21.40
CA ASN A 528 13.47 27.30 -21.50
C ASN A 528 12.92 26.71 -20.19
N MET A 529 12.39 27.54 -19.30
CA MET A 529 11.49 27.09 -18.23
C MET A 529 10.18 27.88 -18.27
N ILE A 530 9.09 27.18 -18.59
CA ILE A 530 7.73 27.67 -18.37
C ILE A 530 7.46 27.54 -16.87
N SER A 531 7.47 28.66 -16.14
CA SER A 531 7.10 28.68 -14.72
C SER A 531 5.58 28.76 -14.57
N VAL A 532 5.02 27.76 -13.89
CA VAL A 532 3.59 27.66 -13.60
C VAL A 532 3.41 27.91 -12.11
N LEU A 533 2.58 28.86 -11.70
CA LEU A 533 2.37 29.23 -10.30
C LEU A 533 1.05 28.67 -9.76
N LEU A 534 1.12 27.85 -8.71
CA LEU A 534 -0.03 27.59 -7.84
C LEU A 534 -0.12 28.73 -6.82
N THR A 535 -1.25 29.43 -6.77
CA THR A 535 -1.45 30.64 -5.93
C THR A 535 -2.63 30.47 -4.98
N LYS A 536 -2.59 31.20 -3.85
CA LYS A 536 -3.67 31.27 -2.87
C LYS A 536 -4.09 32.72 -2.63
N LYS A 537 -5.40 33.01 -2.72
CA LYS A 537 -5.98 34.31 -2.30
C LYS A 537 -7.11 34.11 -1.29
N TYR A 538 -7.23 35.05 -0.36
CA TYR A 538 -8.37 35.17 0.55
C TYR A 538 -9.32 36.26 0.05
N TYR A 539 -10.62 35.99 0.03
CA TYR A 539 -11.63 37.03 -0.11
C TYR A 539 -12.22 37.35 1.25
N PHE A 540 -12.20 38.64 1.63
CA PHE A 540 -13.15 39.18 2.59
C PHE A 540 -14.44 39.44 1.83
N PHE A 541 -15.41 38.54 1.91
CA PHE A 541 -16.77 38.90 1.51
C PHE A 541 -17.32 39.89 2.54
N ALA A 542 -17.30 41.18 2.21
CA ALA A 542 -18.31 42.09 2.72
C ALA A 542 -19.61 41.70 2.02
N THR A 543 -20.47 40.99 2.72
CA THR A 543 -21.85 40.73 2.30
C THR A 543 -22.54 42.07 2.01
N MET A 544 -23.07 42.23 0.79
CA MET A 544 -24.29 43.01 0.55
C MET A 544 -25.46 42.03 0.45
#